data_AF-A0A0V0SRY9-F1
#
_entry.id   AF-A0A0V0SRY9-F1
#
_cell.length_a   1.000
_cell.length_b   1.000
_cell.length_c   1.000
_cell.angle_alpha   90.00
_cell.angle_beta   90.00
_cell.angle_gamma   90.00
#
_symmetry.space_group_name_H-M   'P 1'
#
loop_
_entity.id
_entity.type
_entity.pdbx_description
1 polymer ?
#
loop_
_entity_poly.entity_id
_entity_poly.type
_entity_poly.pdbx_seq_one_letter_code
_entity_poly.pdbx_strand_id
1 'polypeptide(L)' 'MGAQGAISCMSRNRFMEIKKYLHLADNQKLVKGDKMSKVTPLYKLLNSSLVKHGMFHEKLSVDESIVPYFGRHAAK' A
#
# COMPACT_ATOMS: atom_id res chain seq x y z
N MET A 1 -14.26 18.96 -14.53
CA MET A 1 -14.69 17.56 -14.77
C MET A 1 -14.20 16.56 -13.71
N GLY A 2 -13.05 16.74 -13.04
CA GLY A 2 -12.54 15.74 -12.07
C GLY A 2 -13.27 15.63 -10.71
N ALA A 3 -13.92 16.70 -10.22
CA ALA A 3 -14.62 16.66 -8.93
C ALA A 3 -16.00 15.98 -8.99
N GLN A 4 -16.68 16.05 -10.15
CA GLN A 4 -18.04 15.55 -10.30
C GLN A 4 -18.13 14.02 -10.22
N GLY A 5 -17.11 13.32 -10.74
CA GLY A 5 -17.08 11.84 -10.76
C GLY A 5 -16.82 11.20 -9.39
N ALA A 6 -16.14 11.89 -8.46
CA ALA A 6 -15.94 11.38 -7.11
C ALA A 6 -17.21 11.49 -6.25
N ILE A 7 -17.97 12.57 -6.43
CA ILE A 7 -19.20 12.85 -5.66
C ILE A 7 -20.30 11.83 -5.97
N SER A 8 -20.39 11.35 -7.22
CA SER A 8 -21.38 10.34 -7.62
C SER A 8 -21.12 8.94 -7.07
N CYS A 9 -19.88 8.62 -6.69
CA CYS A 9 -19.52 7.28 -6.20
C CYS A 9 -19.76 7.11 -4.69
N MET A 10 -19.42 8.13 -3.90
CA MET A 10 -19.40 8.03 -2.44
C MET A 10 -19.39 9.41 -1.80
N SER A 11 -20.10 9.57 -0.67
CA SER A 11 -20.01 10.78 0.13
C SER A 11 -18.62 10.94 0.74
N ARG A 12 -18.15 12.19 0.87
CA ARG A 12 -16.86 12.49 1.51
C ARG A 12 -16.72 11.86 2.90
N ASN A 13 -17.80 11.88 3.70
CA ASN A 13 -17.78 11.33 5.05
C ASN A 13 -17.56 9.82 5.04
N ARG A 14 -18.23 9.10 4.13
CA ARG A 14 -18.05 7.65 3.98
C ARG A 14 -16.63 7.31 3.54
N PHE A 15 -16.06 8.07 2.61
CA PHE A 15 -14.67 7.87 2.17
C PHE A 15 -13.68 8.04 3.33
N MET A 16 -13.84 9.11 4.11
CA MET A 16 -12.97 9.38 5.26
C MET A 16 -13.09 8.30 6.34
N GLU A 17 -14.29 7.77 6.58
CA GLU A 17 -14.52 6.67 7.50
C GLU A 17 -13.82 5.39 7.05
N ILE A 18 -14.00 4.98 5.79
CA ILE A 18 -13.33 3.79 5.23
C ILE A 18 -11.82 3.94 5.30
N LYS A 19 -11.29 5.10 4.89
CA LYS A 19 -9.85 5.39 4.93
C LYS A 19 -9.29 5.26 6.34
N LYS A 20 -10.03 5.73 7.37
CA LYS A 20 -9.60 5.67 8.77
C LYS A 20 -9.46 4.23 9.27
N TYR A 21 -10.32 3.32 8.81
CA TYR A 21 -10.38 1.94 9.29
C TYR A 21 -9.80 0.92 8.28
N LEU A 22 -9.06 1.38 7.28
CA LEU A 22 -8.39 0.51 6.33
C LEU A 22 -7.21 -0.21 7.01
N HIS A 23 -7.33 -1.53 7.16
CA HIS A 23 -6.29 -2.39 7.72
C HIS A 23 -5.86 -3.45 6.69
N LEU A 24 -4.55 -3.64 6.55
CA LEU A 24 -3.94 -4.54 5.56
C LEU A 24 -3.27 -5.77 6.20
N ALA A 25 -3.35 -5.89 7.53
CA ALA A 25 -2.77 -6.99 8.29
C ALA A 25 -3.62 -7.30 9.52
N ASP A 26 -3.60 -8.56 9.93
CA ASP A 26 -4.18 -9.02 11.19
C ASP A 26 -3.28 -8.60 12.37
N ASN A 27 -3.81 -7.73 13.23
CA ASN A 27 -3.08 -7.18 14.36
C ASN A 27 -2.72 -8.23 15.42
N GLN A 28 -3.42 -9.37 15.46
CA GLN A 28 -3.14 -10.45 16.40
C GLN A 28 -1.96 -11.33 15.94
N LYS A 29 -1.54 -11.22 14.68
CA LYS A 29 -0.54 -12.08 14.05
C LYS A 29 0.67 -11.29 13.53
N LEU A 30 0.93 -10.13 14.11
CA LEU A 30 2.06 -9.30 13.68
C LEU A 30 3.38 -9.95 14.07
N VAL A 31 4.29 -10.01 13.11
CA VAL A 31 5.63 -10.55 13.31
C VAL A 31 6.46 -9.57 14.12
N LYS A 32 6.94 -10.00 15.29
CA LYS A 32 7.81 -9.19 16.14
C LYS A 32 9.13 -8.92 15.41
N GLY A 33 9.58 -7.67 15.42
CA GLY A 33 10.80 -7.23 14.75
C GLY A 33 10.60 -6.76 13.30
N ASP A 34 9.49 -7.13 12.66
CA ASP A 34 9.13 -6.58 11.34
C ASP A 34 8.51 -5.17 11.51
N LYS A 35 9.32 -4.14 11.24
CA LYS A 35 8.92 -2.73 11.28
C LYS A 35 7.80 -2.40 10.28
N MET A 36 7.61 -3.21 9.23
CA MET A 36 6.62 -3.03 8.17
C MET A 36 5.44 -4.00 8.30
N SER A 37 5.33 -4.75 9.40
CA SER A 37 4.35 -5.83 9.62
C SER A 37 2.89 -5.49 9.31
N LYS A 38 2.51 -4.20 9.40
CA LYS A 38 1.17 -3.72 9.04
C LYS A 38 0.85 -3.73 7.55
N VAL A 39 1.87 -3.77 6.69
CA VAL A 39 1.76 -3.72 5.22
C VAL A 39 2.50 -4.86 4.52
N THR A 40 3.37 -5.59 5.22
CA THR A 40 4.09 -6.77 4.70
C THR A 40 3.19 -7.77 3.96
N PRO A 41 1.97 -8.13 4.44
CA PRO A 41 1.08 -9.03 3.71
C PRO A 41 0.67 -8.49 2.34
N LEU A 42 0.38 -7.18 2.24
CA LEU A 42 0.05 -6.54 0.97
C LEU A 42 1.24 -6.58 0.01
N TYR A 43 2.45 -6.25 0.47
CA TYR A 43 3.64 -6.31 -0.39
C TYR A 43 3.92 -7.71 -0.89
N LYS A 44 3.76 -8.74 -0.06
CA LYS A 44 3.90 -10.14 -0.50
C LYS A 44 2.90 -10.49 -1.59
N LEU A 45 1.64 -10.11 -1.41
CA LEU A 45 0.59 -10.33 -2.42
C LEU A 45 0.94 -9.61 -3.73
N LEU A 46 1.26 -8.31 -3.65
CA LEU A 46 1.63 -7.51 -4.82
C LEU A 46 2.84 -8.08 -5.55
N ASN A 47 3.93 -8.38 -4.84
CA ASN A 47 5.14 -8.96 -5.43
C ASN A 47 4.83 -10.29 -6.11
N SER A 48 4.05 -11.17 -5.48
CA SER A 48 3.70 -12.46 -6.09
C SER A 48 2.90 -12.30 -7.38
N SER A 49 1.99 -11.33 -7.43
CA SER A 49 1.16 -11.05 -8.61
C SER A 49 1.99 -10.36 -9.71
N LEU A 50 2.74 -9.33 -9.36
CA LEU A 50 3.55 -8.54 -10.29
C LEU A 50 4.66 -9.37 -10.92
N VAL A 51 5.32 -10.26 -10.16
CA VAL A 51 6.34 -11.17 -10.71
C VAL A 51 5.71 -12.13 -11.72
N LYS A 52 4.50 -12.65 -11.46
CA LYS A 52 3.82 -13.56 -12.40
C LYS A 52 3.50 -12.90 -13.74
N HIS A 53 3.22 -11.60 -13.73
CA HIS A 53 2.80 -10.83 -14.91
C HIS A 53 3.89 -9.92 -15.47
N GLY A 54 5.05 -9.88 -14.83
CA GLY A 54 6.19 -9.05 -15.23
C GLY A 54 6.86 -9.62 -16.46
N MET A 55 7.11 -8.77 -17.45
CA MET A 55 7.97 -9.10 -18.58
C MET A 55 9.43 -8.94 -18.15
N PHE A 56 10.10 -10.06 -17.88
CA PHE A 56 11.54 -10.05 -17.59
C PHE A 56 12.33 -10.06 -18.89
N HIS A 57 13.23 -9.10 -19.02
CA HIS A 57 14.21 -9.02 -20.09
C HIS A 57 15.60 -9.29 -19.50
N GLU A 58 16.56 -9.72 -20.32
CA GLU A 58 17.95 -9.96 -19.89
C GLU A 58 18.58 -8.72 -19.23
N LYS A 59 18.18 -7.53 -19.70
CA LYS A 59 18.62 -6.23 -19.20
C LYS A 59 17.53 -5.63 -18.30
N LEU A 60 17.79 -5.57 -17.01
CA LEU A 60 16.93 -4.94 -16.02
C LEU A 60 17.61 -3.69 -15.45
N SER A 61 16.84 -2.62 -15.29
CA SER A 61 17.26 -1.43 -14.56
C SER A 61 16.69 -1.51 -13.14
N VAL A 62 17.56 -1.42 -12.14
CA VAL A 62 17.18 -1.46 -10.72
C VAL A 62 17.64 -0.16 -10.09
N ASP A 63 16.70 0.54 -9.45
CA ASP A 63 16.96 1.81 -8.79
C ASP A 63 16.05 1.94 -7.55
N GLU A 64 16.37 2.88 -6.67
CA GLU A 64 15.60 3.18 -5.48
C GLU A 64 14.59 4.29 -5.73
N SER A 65 13.45 4.23 -5.04
CA SER A 65 12.47 5.32 -5.04
C SER A 65 12.07 5.65 -3.61
N ILE A 66 11.97 6.94 -3.31
CA ILE A 66 11.58 7.41 -1.98
C ILE A 66 10.13 7.85 -2.03
N VAL A 67 9.32 7.33 -1.11
CA VAL A 67 7.94 7.78 -0.90
C VAL A 67 7.94 8.81 0.24
N PRO A 68 7.62 10.09 -0.01
CA PRO A 68 7.59 11.10 1.04
C PRO A 68 6.54 10.74 2.10
N TYR A 69 6.98 10.59 3.35
CA TYR A 69 6.10 10.32 4.48
C TYR A 69 6.53 11.15 5.67
N PHE A 70 5.66 11.99 6.24
CA PHE A 70 6.01 12.90 7.34
C PHE A 70 5.53 12.43 8.72
N GLY A 71 4.88 11.28 8.78
CA GLY A 71 4.41 10.69 10.04
C GLY A 71 5.54 10.05 10.86
N ARG A 72 5.19 9.63 12.08
CA ARG A 72 6.12 8.99 13.02
C ARG A 72 6.19 7.48 12.75
N HIS A 73 7.05 7.08 11.82
CA HIS A 73 7.31 5.66 11.56
C HIS A 73 8.80 5.33 11.70
N ALA A 74 9.13 4.22 12.36
CA ALA A 74 10.51 3.83 12.70
C ALA A 74 11.35 3.30 11.51
N ALA A 75 10.76 3.28 10.32
CA ALA A 75 11.37 2.85 9.06
C ALA A 75 11.34 3.97 8.00
N LYS A 76 11.05 5.21 8.41
CA LYS A 76 11.22 6.40 7.58
C LYS A 76 12.70 6.79 7.55
#